data_AF-L0H479-F1
#
_entry.id   AF-L0H479-F1
#
_cell.length_a   1.000
_cell.length_b   1.000
_cell.length_c   1.000
_cell.angle_alpha   90.00
_cell.angle_beta   90.00
_cell.angle_gamma   90.00
#
_symmetry.space_group_name_H-M   'P 1'
#
loop_
_entity.id
_entity.type
_entity.pdbx_description
1 polymer ?
#
loop_
_entity_poly.entity_id
_entity_poly.type
_entity_poly.pdbx_seq_one_letter_code
_entity_poly.pdbx_strand_id
1 'polypeptide(L)'
;MSDPLFQGMTRPAMLAGVTYSGVILNMMLVITPFVMLNSLWSLLAAIPIHGAMWLVCKWDPRFFDLVMVWMQTSANARHRYIWKGSTYRP
;
A
#
# COMPACT_ATOMS: atom_id res chain seq x y z
N MET A 1 -31.74 13.38 7.15
CA MET A 1 -31.81 11.95 7.45
C MET A 1 -30.51 11.35 6.93
N SER A 2 -29.53 11.13 7.81
CA SER A 2 -28.26 10.51 7.43
C SER A 2 -28.41 9.02 7.68
N ASP A 3 -28.63 8.23 6.64
CA ASP A 3 -28.58 6.77 6.76
C ASP A 3 -27.18 6.39 7.28
N PRO A 4 -27.08 5.60 8.37
CA PRO A 4 -25.80 5.13 8.87
C PRO A 4 -25.24 4.13 7.86
N LEU A 5 -24.49 4.64 6.88
CA LEU A 5 -23.79 3.82 5.91
C LEU A 5 -22.70 3.07 6.68
N PHE A 6 -22.83 1.75 6.79
CA PHE A 6 -21.87 0.86 7.45
C PHE A 6 -20.57 0.80 6.64
N GLN A 7 -19.80 1.90 6.67
CA GLN A 7 -18.56 2.02 5.93
C GLN A 7 -17.53 0.95 6.34
N GLY A 8 -17.63 0.40 7.55
CA GLY A 8 -16.77 -0.69 8.00
C GLY A 8 -16.81 -1.93 7.09
N MET A 9 -17.96 -2.24 6.47
CA MET A 9 -18.07 -3.41 5.56
C MET A 9 -17.53 -3.15 4.14
N THR A 10 -17.33 -1.89 3.76
CA THR A 10 -16.87 -1.50 2.41
C THR A 10 -15.46 -0.95 2.39
N ARG A 11 -14.90 -0.64 3.57
CA ARG A 11 -13.51 -0.25 3.74
C ARG A 11 -12.61 -1.49 3.62
N PRO A 12 -11.46 -1.38 2.92
CA PRO A 12 -10.48 -2.45 2.89
C PRO A 12 -9.98 -2.78 4.30
N ALA A 13 -9.52 -4.00 4.52
CA ALA A 13 -8.99 -4.41 5.82
C ALA A 13 -7.77 -3.54 6.19
N MET A 14 -7.84 -2.89 7.36
CA MET A 14 -6.77 -2.03 7.88
C MET A 14 -6.32 -2.54 9.25
N LEU A 15 -5.01 -2.50 9.50
CA LEU A 15 -4.39 -2.80 10.79
C LEU A 15 -3.68 -1.54 11.29
N ALA A 16 -3.99 -1.10 12.51
CA ALA A 16 -3.44 0.12 13.12
C ALA A 16 -3.61 1.40 12.27
N GLY A 17 -4.62 1.46 11.40
CA GLY A 17 -4.88 2.61 10.52
C GLY A 17 -4.10 2.60 9.20
N VAL A 18 -3.33 1.55 8.92
CA VAL A 18 -2.69 1.29 7.62
C VAL A 18 -3.38 0.12 6.93
N THR A 19 -3.47 0.11 5.60
CA THR A 19 -4.01 -1.04 4.86
C THR A 19 -3.17 -2.29 5.10
N TYR A 20 -3.79 -3.47 4.96
CA TYR A 20 -3.08 -4.75 5.05
C TYR A 20 -1.88 -4.82 4.09
N SER A 21 -2.06 -4.30 2.86
CA SER A 21 -0.99 -4.15 1.85
C SER A 21 0.16 -3.27 2.34
N GLY A 22 -0.13 -2.12 2.98
CA GLY A 22 0.89 -1.24 3.55
C GLY A 22 1.65 -1.88 4.71
N VAL A 23 0.98 -2.63 5.58
CA VAL A 23 1.64 -3.34 6.69
C VAL A 23 2.59 -4.43 6.18
N ILE A 24 2.20 -5.20 5.17
CA ILE A 24 3.09 -6.19 4.54
C ILE A 24 4.32 -5.50 3.95
N LEU A 25 4.14 -4.35 3.29
CA LEU A 25 5.23 -3.61 2.67
C LEU A 25 6.18 -3.03 3.73
N ASN A 26 5.66 -2.50 4.84
CA ASN A 26 6.46 -2.09 5.99
C ASN A 26 7.28 -3.27 6.54
N MET A 27 6.64 -4.42 6.73
CA MET A 27 7.28 -5.62 7.24
C MET A 27 8.40 -6.10 6.30
N MET A 28 8.18 -6.13 4.98
CA MET A 28 9.22 -6.44 4.00
C MET A 28 10.38 -5.44 4.07
N LEU A 29 10.09 -4.13 4.08
CA LEU A 29 11.12 -3.09 4.14
C LEU A 29 11.94 -3.08 5.42
N VAL A 30 11.39 -3.59 6.53
CA VAL A 30 12.09 -3.66 7.83
C VAL A 30 12.87 -4.98 7.96
N ILE A 31 12.24 -6.10 7.61
CA ILE A 31 12.82 -7.44 7.78
C ILE A 31 13.96 -7.67 6.77
N THR A 32 13.80 -7.27 5.51
CA THR A 32 14.85 -7.47 4.49
C THR A 32 16.21 -6.88 4.90
N PRO A 33 16.32 -5.58 5.26
CA PRO A 33 17.58 -5.02 5.74
C PRO A 33 17.99 -5.56 7.11
N PHE A 34 17.05 -5.94 7.98
CA PHE A 34 17.38 -6.57 9.27
C PHE A 34 18.18 -7.86 9.07
N VAL A 35 17.73 -8.73 8.18
CA VAL A 35 18.42 -10.00 7.88
C VAL A 35 19.76 -9.77 7.18
N MET A 36 19.84 -8.78 6.27
CA MET A 36 21.06 -8.49 5.52
C MET A 36 22.15 -7.85 6.39
N LEU A 37 21.78 -6.90 7.24
CA LEU A 37 22.71 -6.10 8.04
C LEU A 37 22.90 -6.66 9.46
N ASN A 38 22.04 -7.59 9.92
CA ASN A 38 21.98 -8.10 11.30
C ASN A 38 22.00 -7.00 12.36
N SER A 39 21.45 -5.82 12.03
CA SER A 39 21.52 -4.63 12.86
C SER A 39 20.14 -4.29 13.41
N LEU A 40 20.04 -4.16 14.74
CA LEU A 40 18.79 -3.76 15.42
C LEU A 40 18.28 -2.36 15.01
N TRP A 41 19.15 -1.53 14.43
CA TRP A 41 18.78 -0.21 13.91
C TRP A 41 17.78 -0.27 12.76
N SER A 42 17.75 -1.35 11.97
CA SER A 42 16.76 -1.49 10.92
C SER A 42 15.35 -1.67 11.48
N LEU A 43 15.21 -2.18 12.71
CA LEU A 43 13.93 -2.32 13.39
C LEU A 43 13.36 -0.95 13.79
N LEU A 44 14.23 -0.01 14.21
CA LEU A 44 13.84 1.36 14.53
C LEU A 44 13.29 2.11 13.31
N ALA A 45 13.75 1.76 12.10
CA ALA A 45 13.23 2.33 10.87
C ALA A 45 11.75 1.94 10.59
N ALA A 46 11.22 0.91 11.25
CA ALA A 46 9.82 0.52 11.12
C ALA A 46 8.86 1.64 11.53
N ILE A 47 9.18 2.37 12.60
CA ILE A 47 8.34 3.42 13.17
C ILE A 47 8.14 4.59 12.18
N PRO A 48 9.19 5.24 11.64
CA PRO A 48 8.99 6.32 10.68
C PRO A 48 8.34 5.84 9.38
N ILE A 49 8.66 4.63 8.91
CA ILE A 49 8.03 4.06 7.70
C ILE A 49 6.53 3.82 7.96
N HIS A 50 6.16 3.26 9.10
CA HIS A 50 4.76 3.00 9.44
C HIS A 50 4.00 4.30 9.64
N GLY A 51 4.61 5.31 10.28
CA GLY A 51 4.05 6.65 10.42
C GLY A 51 3.76 7.33 9.08
N ALA A 52 4.67 7.20 8.11
CA ALA A 52 4.45 7.71 6.77
C ALA A 52 3.28 7.00 6.07
N MET A 53 3.21 5.67 6.16
CA MET A 53 2.11 4.88 5.59
C MET A 53 0.76 5.20 6.24
N TRP A 54 0.75 5.45 7.55
CA TRP A 54 -0.43 5.90 8.28
C TRP A 54 -0.92 7.26 7.79
N LEU A 55 0.01 8.20 7.54
CA LEU A 55 -0.32 9.51 6.99
C LEU A 55 -0.94 9.41 5.59
N VAL A 56 -0.41 8.53 4.74
CA VAL A 56 -0.94 8.27 3.40
C VAL A 56 -2.33 7.64 3.46
N CYS A 57 -2.52 6.63 4.32
CA CYS A 57 -3.82 5.98 4.53
C CYS A 57 -4.87 6.91 5.13
N LYS A 58 -4.47 7.95 5.87
CA LYS A 58 -5.38 8.98 6.37
C LYS A 58 -5.98 9.81 5.23
N TRP A 59 -5.22 10.05 4.16
CA TRP A 59 -5.69 10.79 2.98
C TRP A 59 -6.55 9.91 2.07
N ASP A 60 -6.05 8.72 1.73
CA ASP A 60 -6.79 7.76 0.92
C ASP A 60 -6.54 6.33 1.44
N PRO A 61 -7.55 5.66 2.02
CA PRO A 61 -7.42 4.30 2.51
C PRO A 61 -7.22 3.27 1.41
N ARG A 62 -7.40 3.62 0.13
CA ARG A 62 -7.22 2.71 -1.02
C ARG A 62 -5.91 2.94 -1.77
N PHE A 63 -5.07 3.87 -1.33
CA PHE A 63 -3.85 4.24 -2.03
C PHE A 63 -2.97 3.03 -2.39
N PHE A 64 -2.67 2.18 -1.41
CA PHE A 64 -1.79 1.02 -1.61
C PHE A 64 -2.38 -0.02 -2.57
N ASP A 65 -3.69 -0.27 -2.48
CA ASP A 65 -4.37 -1.22 -3.37
C ASP A 65 -4.43 -0.67 -4.80
N LEU A 66 -4.67 0.63 -4.97
CA LEU A 66 -4.61 1.30 -6.27
C LEU A 66 -3.21 1.23 -6.87
N VAL A 67 -2.17 1.47 -6.07
CA VAL A 67 -0.78 1.38 -6.51
C VAL A 67 -0.46 -0.05 -6.97
N MET A 68 -0.91 -1.06 -6.24
CA MET A 68 -0.71 -2.46 -6.61
C MET A 68 -1.41 -2.81 -7.94
N VAL A 69 -2.69 -2.42 -8.10
CA VAL A 69 -3.42 -2.63 -9.35
C VAL A 69 -2.78 -1.86 -10.51
N TRP A 70 -2.34 -0.62 -10.27
CA TRP A 70 -1.63 0.19 -11.25
C TRP A 70 -0.30 -0.45 -11.66
N MET A 71 0.45 -1.03 -10.73
CA MET A 71 1.67 -1.76 -11.04
C MET A 71 1.40 -2.97 -11.96
N GLN A 72 0.34 -3.73 -11.66
CA GLN A 72 -0.01 -4.92 -12.46
C GLN A 72 -0.52 -4.57 -13.86
N THR A 73 -1.27 -3.49 -14.01
CA THR A 73 -1.94 -3.13 -15.27
C THR A 73 -1.17 -2.11 -16.09
N SER A 74 -0.93 -0.97 -15.47
CA SER A 74 -0.57 0.29 -16.10
C SER A 74 0.93 0.51 -16.16
N ALA A 75 1.68 0.02 -15.16
CA ALA A 75 3.15 0.05 -15.17
C ALA A 75 3.73 -1.03 -16.09
N ASN A 76 3.07 -2.18 -16.22
CA ASN A 76 3.49 -3.26 -17.12
C ASN A 76 3.18 -3.00 -18.60
N ALA A 77 2.34 -2.00 -18.90
CA ALA A 77 2.04 -1.59 -20.27
C ALA A 77 3.24 -0.85 -20.89
N ARG A 78 4.24 -1.59 -21.35
CA ARG A 78 5.49 -1.06 -21.93
C ARG A 78 5.28 -0.09 -23.10
N HIS A 79 4.21 -0.26 -23.87
CA HIS A 79 3.87 0.65 -24.97
C HIS A 79 2.81 1.70 -24.61
N ARG A 80 2.57 1.98 -23.33
CA ARG A 80 1.61 3.01 -22.89
C ARG A 80 1.93 4.40 -23.46
N TYR A 81 3.20 4.71 -23.69
CA TYR A 81 3.61 5.98 -24.29
C TYR A 81 3.16 6.12 -25.75
N ILE A 82 3.01 5.00 -26.48
CA ILE A 82 2.53 4.97 -27.87
C ILE A 82 1.00 4.91 -27.91
N TRP A 83 0.41 3.96 -27.18
CA TRP A 83 -1.01 3.60 -27.35
C TRP A 83 -1.94 4.23 -26.32
N LYS A 84 -1.41 4.90 -25.28
CA LYS A 84 -2.13 5.58 -24.18
C LYS A 84 -3.18 4.75 -23.44
N GLY A 85 -3.38 3.48 -23.79
CA GLY A 85 -4.34 2.56 -23.19
C GLY A 85 -3.67 1.45 -22.38
N SER A 86 -4.27 1.12 -21.25
CA SER A 86 -4.01 -0.12 -20.50
C SER A 86 -5.38 -0.75 -20.25
N THR A 87 -5.63 -1.90 -20.88
CA THR A 87 -6.89 -2.65 -20.72
C THR A 87 -6.60 -3.91 -19.94
N TYR A 88 -7.30 -4.10 -18.82
CA TYR A 88 -7.34 -5.38 -18.11
C TYR A 88 -8.07 -6.39 -18.99
N ARG A 89 -7.38 -7.44 -19.44
CA ARG A 89 -8.01 -8.60 -20.09
C ARG A 89 -8.18 -9.69 -19.02
N PRO A 90 -9.42 -10.14 -18.75
CA PRO A 90 -9.68 -11.22 -17.80
C PRO A 90 -9.11 -12.55 -18.29
#